data_AF-E6XK61-F1
#
_entry.id   AF-E6XK61-F1
#
_cell.length_a   1.000
_cell.length_b   1.000
_cell.length_c   1.000
_cell.angle_alpha   90.00
_cell.angle_beta   90.00
_cell.angle_gamma   90.00
#
_symmetry.space_group_name_H-M   'P 1'
#
loop_
_entity.id
_entity.type
_entity.pdbx_description
1 polymer ?
#
loop_
_entity_poly.entity_id
_entity_poly.type
_entity_poly.pdbx_seq_one_letter_code
_entity_poly.pdbx_strand_id
1 'polypeptide(L)'
;MSAAHHKQIQVAKGKRTSQRMHPFMGILRLWCFDIGSISFLGTGLLSLVLGGVAGWFGQKDSLELFLSMGVVSVSAAIAWQFIRLMASECSQLIPNYRRNIFIQSGLILSSVIGILLILCVSFGFVASLPILVLALVISLGFIGLCLLAAQWFYAAFLLFMLMPFISLIERHIPLWLSLSVLLIMGIVIIYQCRTLPWRGDARVVYLNGLEMGWFWLPNLQSMRILSRFERYLHPTNFFIGPMLTILLLLLPIFTLGLGALSLQLQWDFPILLLLAQFSVISCSLVHWSRVQRSRATETLLLMPGFNGRQGLINAFYHGQQRLLNVIAGMIFVCSLLLGWINGDVSLLLVAHLTLSTYCACALILGFGCMCRRVLHVTLTMMIVAGHSLWVSISLASLRGGSNLTDWLLWDILLSLVAQVVLVWGKKTLWKSDIMGAN
;
A
#
# COMPACT_ATOMS: atom_id res chain seq x y z
N MET A 1 3.37 -76.81 -7.61
CA MET A 1 2.80 -75.78 -8.51
C MET A 1 2.40 -74.58 -7.65
N SER A 2 3.26 -73.61 -7.33
CA SER A 2 4.23 -72.82 -8.11
C SER A 2 3.66 -71.45 -8.49
N ALA A 3 4.10 -70.45 -7.73
CA ALA A 3 4.59 -69.15 -8.21
C ALA A 3 3.66 -68.14 -8.92
N ALA A 4 2.35 -68.40 -9.07
CA ALA A 4 1.45 -67.43 -9.74
C ALA A 4 0.84 -66.37 -8.80
N HIS A 5 0.57 -66.69 -7.53
CA HIS A 5 -0.23 -65.79 -6.66
C HIS A 5 0.58 -64.77 -5.83
N HIS A 6 1.90 -64.94 -5.72
CA HIS A 6 2.78 -63.96 -5.06
C HIS A 6 3.34 -62.89 -6.02
N LYS A 7 3.07 -63.01 -7.32
CA LYS A 7 3.59 -62.08 -8.33
C LYS A 7 2.73 -60.83 -8.55
N GLN A 8 1.52 -60.77 -7.99
CA GLN A 8 0.63 -59.61 -8.11
C GLN A 8 0.78 -58.53 -7.02
N ILE A 9 1.63 -58.75 -6.00
CA ILE A 9 1.93 -57.73 -4.97
C ILE A 9 3.29 -57.05 -5.20
N GLN A 10 4.10 -57.49 -6.17
CA GLN A 10 5.48 -57.00 -6.33
C GLN A 10 5.78 -56.11 -7.55
N VAL A 11 4.81 -55.77 -8.39
CA VAL A 11 5.07 -54.88 -9.54
C VAL A 11 4.06 -53.73 -9.61
N ALA A 12 4.03 -52.95 -8.52
CA ALA A 12 3.75 -51.51 -8.57
C ALA A 12 4.83 -50.73 -7.81
N LYS A 13 6.09 -51.21 -7.83
CA LYS A 13 7.27 -50.31 -7.75
C LYS A 13 7.44 -49.61 -9.11
N GLY A 14 6.36 -49.03 -9.61
CA GLY A 14 6.40 -48.09 -10.72
C GLY A 14 7.19 -46.89 -10.24
N LYS A 15 8.26 -46.58 -10.98
CA LYS A 15 9.06 -45.35 -10.87
C LYS A 15 8.30 -44.28 -10.09
N ARG A 16 8.71 -44.00 -8.84
CA ARG A 16 8.61 -42.62 -8.36
C ARG A 16 9.47 -41.83 -9.35
N THR A 17 8.87 -41.40 -10.45
CA THR A 17 9.26 -40.16 -11.07
C THR A 17 9.07 -39.16 -9.94
N SER A 18 10.14 -38.97 -9.17
CA SER A 18 10.45 -37.70 -8.57
C SER A 18 10.48 -36.75 -9.76
N GLN A 19 9.31 -36.30 -10.21
CA GLN A 19 9.21 -35.06 -10.92
C GLN A 19 9.82 -34.08 -9.94
N ARG A 20 11.12 -33.80 -10.11
CA ARG A 20 11.78 -32.69 -9.47
C ARG A 20 11.01 -31.47 -9.96
N MET A 21 9.95 -31.12 -9.24
CA MET A 21 9.21 -29.91 -9.51
C MET A 21 10.22 -28.79 -9.31
N HIS A 22 10.59 -28.15 -10.43
CA HIS A 22 11.49 -27.01 -10.38
C HIS A 22 10.89 -25.97 -9.43
N PRO A 23 11.67 -25.43 -8.49
CA PRO A 23 11.15 -24.50 -7.50
C PRO A 23 10.60 -23.21 -8.12
N PHE A 24 10.89 -22.94 -9.40
CA PHE A 24 10.42 -21.77 -10.14
C PHE A 24 9.15 -22.02 -10.96
N MET A 25 8.66 -23.25 -11.04
CA MET A 25 7.42 -23.54 -11.75
C MET A 25 6.26 -22.81 -11.09
N GLY A 26 5.58 -21.96 -11.87
CA GLY A 26 4.46 -21.16 -11.38
C GLY A 26 4.83 -19.91 -10.59
N ILE A 27 6.11 -19.49 -10.55
CA ILE A 27 6.55 -18.27 -9.84
C ILE A 27 5.72 -17.04 -10.25
N LEU A 28 5.47 -16.88 -11.55
CA LEU A 28 4.68 -15.75 -12.07
C LEU A 28 3.24 -15.77 -11.55
N ARG A 29 2.62 -16.95 -11.43
CA ARG A 29 1.27 -17.08 -10.87
C ARG A 29 1.25 -16.90 -9.35
N LEU A 30 2.32 -17.27 -8.65
CA LEU A 30 2.38 -17.15 -7.20
C LEU A 30 2.59 -15.71 -6.75
N TRP A 31 3.45 -14.97 -7.45
CA TRP A 31 3.88 -13.62 -7.07
C TRP A 31 3.18 -12.51 -7.85
N CYS A 32 2.95 -12.69 -9.15
CA CYS A 32 2.40 -11.61 -9.99
C CYS A 32 0.86 -11.62 -10.09
N PHE A 33 0.21 -12.74 -9.75
CA PHE A 33 -1.26 -12.85 -9.80
C PHE A 33 -1.91 -12.70 -8.43
N ASP A 34 -1.12 -12.78 -7.35
CA ASP A 34 -1.59 -12.39 -6.02
C ASP A 34 -1.47 -10.87 -5.89
N ILE A 35 -2.63 -10.21 -5.74
CA ILE A 35 -2.75 -8.76 -5.70
C ILE A 35 -1.87 -8.15 -4.59
N GLY A 36 -1.78 -8.78 -3.42
CA GLY A 36 -0.94 -8.25 -2.35
C GLY A 36 0.53 -8.33 -2.69
N SER A 37 0.96 -9.48 -3.21
CA SER A 37 2.34 -9.67 -3.60
C SER A 37 2.77 -8.74 -4.74
N ILE A 38 1.96 -8.63 -5.81
CA ILE A 38 2.32 -7.79 -6.97
C ILE A 38 2.28 -6.29 -6.64
N SER A 39 1.42 -5.85 -5.71
CA SER A 39 1.37 -4.44 -5.31
C SER A 39 2.68 -4.00 -4.68
N PHE A 40 3.23 -4.82 -3.76
CA PHE A 40 4.52 -4.55 -3.12
C PHE A 40 5.72 -4.82 -4.05
N LEU A 41 5.67 -5.84 -4.89
CA LEU A 41 6.71 -6.04 -5.91
C LEU A 41 6.74 -4.90 -6.92
N GLY A 42 5.57 -4.35 -7.28
CA GLY A 42 5.43 -3.20 -8.16
C GLY A 42 6.08 -1.95 -7.57
N THR A 43 5.85 -1.65 -6.29
CA THR A 43 6.55 -0.54 -5.61
C THR A 43 8.06 -0.79 -5.48
N GLY A 44 8.47 -2.03 -5.25
CA GLY A 44 9.89 -2.42 -5.30
C GLY A 44 10.52 -2.21 -6.68
N LEU A 45 9.83 -2.58 -7.76
CA LEU A 45 10.31 -2.35 -9.12
C LEU A 45 10.40 -0.85 -9.44
N LEU A 46 9.39 -0.08 -9.02
CA LEU A 46 9.39 1.37 -9.17
C LEU A 46 10.59 2.00 -8.44
N SER A 47 10.95 1.48 -7.26
CA SER A 47 12.13 1.96 -6.53
C SER A 47 13.43 1.70 -7.28
N LEU A 48 13.56 0.58 -7.99
CA LEU A 48 14.73 0.28 -8.79
C LEU A 48 14.87 1.27 -9.96
N VAL A 49 13.75 1.55 -10.65
CA VAL A 49 13.73 2.52 -11.77
C VAL A 49 14.04 3.93 -11.27
N LEU A 50 13.32 4.41 -10.24
CA LEU A 50 13.50 5.75 -9.69
C LEU A 50 14.85 5.90 -9.00
N GLY A 51 15.36 4.86 -8.35
CA GLY A 51 16.71 4.82 -7.77
C GLY A 51 17.79 4.96 -8.85
N GLY A 52 17.64 4.25 -9.98
CA GLY A 52 18.53 4.42 -11.13
C GLY A 52 18.52 5.84 -11.70
N VAL A 53 17.33 6.43 -11.84
CA VAL A 53 17.17 7.83 -12.28
C VAL A 53 17.80 8.81 -11.30
N ALA A 54 17.55 8.65 -10.00
CA ALA A 54 18.14 9.51 -8.95
C ALA A 54 19.67 9.41 -8.94
N GLY A 55 20.21 8.19 -9.06
CA GLY A 55 21.65 7.95 -9.17
C GLY A 55 22.25 8.64 -10.40
N TRP A 56 21.58 8.54 -11.56
CA TRP A 56 22.00 9.21 -12.79
C TRP A 56 22.06 10.74 -12.67
N PHE A 57 21.11 11.34 -11.96
CA PHE A 57 21.07 12.78 -11.70
C PHE A 57 21.90 13.22 -10.48
N GLY A 58 22.63 12.31 -9.83
CA GLY A 58 23.47 12.63 -8.68
C GLY A 58 22.70 12.97 -7.39
N GLN A 59 21.41 12.64 -7.32
CA GLN A 59 20.53 12.98 -6.20
C GLN A 59 20.62 11.94 -5.07
N LYS A 60 21.64 12.09 -4.20
CA LYS A 60 21.95 11.13 -3.12
C LYS A 60 20.76 10.88 -2.18
N ASP A 61 20.12 11.93 -1.66
CA ASP A 61 19.02 11.78 -0.69
C ASP A 61 17.81 11.04 -1.28
N SER A 62 17.52 11.29 -2.56
CA SER A 62 16.47 10.58 -3.30
C SER A 62 16.84 9.12 -3.52
N LEU A 63 18.10 8.83 -3.87
CA LEU A 63 18.59 7.46 -4.00
C LEU A 63 18.41 6.70 -2.67
N GLU A 64 18.84 7.25 -1.54
CA GLU A 64 18.72 6.63 -0.21
C GLU A 64 17.28 6.26 0.16
N LEU A 65 16.34 7.14 -0.17
CA LEU A 65 14.92 6.89 -0.01
C LEU A 65 14.46 5.71 -0.89
N PHE A 66 14.86 5.67 -2.16
CA PHE A 66 14.49 4.60 -3.09
C PHE A 66 15.15 3.25 -2.78
N LEU A 67 16.36 3.24 -2.21
CA LEU A 67 16.99 2.03 -1.68
C LEU A 67 16.13 1.41 -0.57
N SER A 68 15.75 2.26 0.38
CA SER A 68 14.90 1.87 1.51
C SER A 68 13.53 1.38 1.04
N MET A 69 12.91 2.10 0.09
CA MET A 69 11.63 1.73 -0.51
C MET A 69 11.67 0.36 -1.17
N GLY A 70 12.75 0.04 -1.88
CA GLY A 70 12.91 -1.23 -2.58
C GLY A 70 12.96 -2.42 -1.63
N VAL A 71 13.82 -2.33 -0.62
CA VAL A 71 13.99 -3.39 0.38
C VAL A 71 12.69 -3.59 1.18
N VAL A 72 12.14 -2.50 1.73
CA VAL A 72 10.90 -2.53 2.52
C VAL A 72 9.75 -3.14 1.71
N SER A 73 9.57 -2.72 0.46
CA SER A 73 8.50 -3.22 -0.40
C SER A 73 8.66 -4.72 -0.69
N VAL A 74 9.85 -5.16 -1.09
CA VAL A 74 10.07 -6.58 -1.41
C VAL A 74 9.94 -7.47 -0.18
N SER A 75 10.40 -7.00 0.98
CA SER A 75 10.20 -7.70 2.25
C SER A 75 8.72 -7.76 2.67
N ALA A 76 7.94 -6.72 2.44
CA ALA A 76 6.48 -6.76 2.65
C ALA A 76 5.81 -7.78 1.71
N ALA A 77 6.24 -7.87 0.45
CA ALA A 77 5.76 -8.90 -0.48
C ALA A 77 6.08 -10.33 0.01
N ILE A 78 7.26 -10.54 0.60
CA ILE A 78 7.67 -11.83 1.17
C ILE A 78 6.85 -12.16 2.43
N ALA A 79 6.69 -11.19 3.35
CA ALA A 79 5.85 -11.35 4.53
C ALA A 79 4.42 -11.73 4.13
N TRP A 80 3.88 -11.10 3.08
CA TRP A 80 2.57 -11.39 2.52
C TRP A 80 2.45 -12.85 2.04
N GLN A 81 3.44 -13.34 1.29
CA GLN A 81 3.46 -14.74 0.84
C GLN A 81 3.55 -15.73 2.02
N PHE A 82 4.28 -15.40 3.08
CA PHE A 82 4.32 -16.23 4.28
C PHE A 82 2.98 -16.25 5.02
N ILE A 83 2.29 -15.11 5.12
CA ILE A 83 0.93 -15.05 5.70
C ILE A 83 -0.03 -15.89 4.87
N ARG A 84 0.05 -15.83 3.53
CA ARG A 84 -0.75 -16.69 2.65
C ARG A 84 -0.48 -18.18 2.89
N LEU A 85 0.79 -18.57 3.07
CA LEU A 85 1.14 -19.95 3.41
C LEU A 85 0.50 -20.39 4.74
N MET A 86 0.55 -19.52 5.77
CA MET A 86 -0.07 -19.79 7.06
C MET A 86 -1.61 -19.75 7.03
N ALA A 87 -2.20 -18.98 6.12
CA ALA A 87 -3.65 -18.85 5.95
C ALA A 87 -4.31 -20.05 5.27
N SER A 88 -3.56 -20.76 4.41
CA SER A 88 -4.09 -21.85 3.58
C SER A 88 -3.78 -23.22 4.16
N GLU A 89 -4.82 -23.98 4.54
CA GLU A 89 -4.67 -25.37 5.01
C GLU A 89 -4.09 -26.28 3.91
N CYS A 90 -4.46 -26.04 2.65
CA CYS A 90 -3.93 -26.77 1.50
C CYS A 90 -2.41 -26.62 1.34
N SER A 91 -1.80 -25.56 1.92
CA SER A 91 -0.34 -25.39 1.89
C SER A 91 0.41 -26.48 2.64
N GLN A 92 -0.26 -27.20 3.55
CA GLN A 92 0.29 -28.34 4.27
C GLN A 92 0.24 -29.63 3.44
N LEU A 93 -0.77 -29.73 2.58
CA LEU A 93 -1.06 -30.94 1.80
C LEU A 93 -0.27 -31.00 0.49
N ILE A 94 0.07 -29.84 -0.10
CA ILE A 94 0.79 -29.78 -1.37
C ILE A 94 2.29 -29.98 -1.14
N PRO A 95 2.89 -31.07 -1.65
CA PRO A 95 4.30 -31.37 -1.43
C PRO A 95 5.19 -30.27 -2.03
N ASN A 96 6.28 -29.93 -1.33
CA ASN A 96 7.27 -28.92 -1.72
C ASN A 96 6.76 -27.48 -1.91
N TYR A 97 5.47 -27.19 -1.74
CA TYR A 97 4.93 -25.84 -1.98
C TYR A 97 5.59 -24.77 -1.10
N ARG A 98 5.68 -25.03 0.21
CA ARG A 98 6.35 -24.14 1.18
C ARG A 98 7.83 -23.94 0.84
N ARG A 99 8.52 -25.03 0.50
CA ARG A 99 9.93 -25.01 0.11
C ARG A 99 10.16 -24.16 -1.13
N ASN A 100 9.27 -24.26 -2.12
CA ASN A 100 9.37 -23.48 -3.35
C ASN A 100 9.18 -21.98 -3.06
N ILE A 101 8.16 -21.59 -2.29
CA ILE A 101 7.94 -20.19 -1.88
C ILE A 101 9.14 -19.66 -1.10
N PHE A 102 9.73 -20.46 -0.21
CA PHE A 102 10.92 -20.05 0.55
C PHE A 102 12.14 -19.80 -0.35
N ILE A 103 12.42 -20.70 -1.29
CA ILE A 103 13.50 -20.54 -2.28
C ILE A 103 13.26 -19.30 -3.16
N GLN A 104 12.02 -19.13 -3.65
CA GLN A 104 11.64 -17.97 -4.45
C GLN A 104 11.79 -16.66 -3.66
N SER A 105 11.38 -16.64 -2.38
CA SER A 105 11.49 -15.46 -1.51
C SER A 105 12.96 -15.05 -1.31
N GLY A 106 13.82 -16.04 -1.02
CA GLY A 106 15.26 -15.80 -0.87
C GLY A 106 15.90 -15.26 -2.14
N LEU A 107 15.52 -15.80 -3.31
CA LEU A 107 16.01 -15.34 -4.60
C LEU A 107 15.52 -13.94 -4.96
N ILE A 108 14.25 -13.63 -4.72
CA ILE A 108 13.69 -12.29 -4.99
C ILE A 108 14.39 -11.25 -4.12
N LEU A 109 14.53 -11.53 -2.81
CA LEU A 109 15.20 -10.61 -1.88
C LEU A 109 16.68 -10.41 -2.25
N SER A 110 17.41 -11.48 -2.50
CA SER A 110 18.83 -11.39 -2.87
C SER A 110 19.05 -10.69 -4.20
N SER A 111 18.16 -10.90 -5.18
CA SER A 111 18.22 -10.23 -6.49
C SER A 111 18.03 -8.72 -6.35
N VAL A 112 17.03 -8.29 -5.56
CA VAL A 112 16.76 -6.87 -5.34
C VAL A 112 17.90 -6.20 -4.59
N ILE A 113 18.39 -6.82 -3.50
CA ILE A 113 19.56 -6.31 -2.77
C ILE A 113 20.78 -6.23 -3.69
N GLY A 114 21.03 -7.26 -4.51
CA GLY A 114 22.13 -7.29 -5.46
C GLY A 114 22.07 -6.14 -6.46
N ILE A 115 20.89 -5.86 -7.04
CA ILE A 115 20.69 -4.74 -7.96
C ILE A 115 20.91 -3.40 -7.24
N LEU A 116 20.34 -3.23 -6.04
CA LEU A 116 20.50 -2.01 -5.24
C LEU A 116 21.98 -1.76 -4.86
N LEU A 117 22.73 -2.81 -4.52
CA LEU A 117 24.17 -2.73 -4.28
C LEU A 117 24.92 -2.30 -5.55
N ILE A 118 24.61 -2.90 -6.69
CA ILE A 118 25.20 -2.51 -7.98
C ILE A 118 24.93 -1.04 -8.30
N LEU A 119 23.71 -0.55 -8.05
CA LEU A 119 23.37 0.87 -8.23
C LEU A 119 24.23 1.77 -7.35
N CYS A 120 24.36 1.47 -6.05
CA CYS A 120 25.21 2.25 -5.14
C CYS A 120 26.67 2.30 -5.60
N VAL A 121 27.23 1.17 -6.03
CA VAL A 121 28.63 1.09 -6.48
C VAL A 121 28.83 1.79 -7.83
N SER A 122 27.92 1.57 -8.78
CA SER A 122 28.04 2.10 -10.15
C SER A 122 27.95 3.63 -10.19
N PHE A 123 27.16 4.23 -9.29
CA PHE A 123 27.00 5.68 -9.19
C PHE A 123 27.90 6.33 -8.11
N GLY A 124 28.79 5.55 -7.46
CA GLY A 124 29.74 6.09 -6.47
C GLY A 124 29.14 6.44 -5.10
N PHE A 125 27.91 6.04 -4.80
CA PHE A 125 27.21 6.30 -3.53
C PHE A 125 27.46 5.20 -2.47
N VAL A 126 28.72 4.80 -2.29
CA VAL A 126 29.11 3.75 -1.32
C VAL A 126 28.76 4.12 0.11
N ALA A 127 28.74 5.42 0.43
CA ALA A 127 28.34 5.93 1.74
C ALA A 127 26.86 5.62 2.10
N SER A 128 26.02 5.25 1.13
CA SER A 128 24.61 4.92 1.35
C SER A 128 24.38 3.42 1.63
N LEU A 129 25.43 2.59 1.64
CA LEU A 129 25.35 1.17 1.98
C LEU A 129 24.83 0.88 3.40
N PRO A 130 25.20 1.64 4.46
CA PRO A 130 24.67 1.41 5.80
C PRO A 130 23.15 1.55 5.88
N ILE A 131 22.57 2.48 5.11
CA ILE A 131 21.11 2.69 5.01
C ILE A 131 20.45 1.44 4.41
N LEU A 132 21.05 0.85 3.37
CA LEU A 132 20.55 -0.38 2.78
C LEU A 132 20.55 -1.55 3.79
N VAL A 133 21.63 -1.67 4.58
CA VAL A 133 21.73 -2.70 5.63
C VAL A 133 20.69 -2.47 6.72
N LEU A 134 20.53 -1.23 7.19
CA LEU A 134 19.57 -0.88 8.23
C LEU A 134 18.12 -1.11 7.75
N ALA A 135 17.80 -0.70 6.52
CA ALA A 135 16.50 -0.97 5.90
C ALA A 135 16.20 -2.47 5.86
N LEU A 136 17.21 -3.30 5.55
CA LEU A 136 17.07 -4.75 5.55
C LEU A 136 16.86 -5.32 6.96
N VAL A 137 17.57 -4.82 7.98
CA VAL A 137 17.39 -5.23 9.38
C VAL A 137 15.95 -4.94 9.84
N ILE A 138 15.47 -3.73 9.61
CA ILE A 138 14.10 -3.32 9.96
C ILE A 138 13.08 -4.22 9.23
N SER A 139 13.32 -4.47 7.94
CA SER A 139 12.43 -5.28 7.10
C SER A 139 12.41 -6.76 7.48
N LEU A 140 13.55 -7.34 7.85
CA LEU A 140 13.61 -8.70 8.40
C LEU A 140 12.94 -8.76 9.77
N GLY A 141 13.11 -7.74 10.61
CA GLY A 141 12.38 -7.62 11.88
C GLY A 141 10.88 -7.64 11.67
N PHE A 142 10.38 -6.90 10.67
CA PHE A 142 8.97 -6.94 10.28
C PHE A 142 8.50 -8.33 9.82
N ILE A 143 9.28 -9.02 8.98
CA ILE A 143 8.98 -10.41 8.60
C ILE A 143 8.93 -11.31 9.83
N GLY A 144 9.91 -11.19 10.74
CA GLY A 144 9.95 -11.95 11.99
C GLY A 144 8.72 -11.72 12.86
N LEU A 145 8.29 -10.47 13.03
CA LEU A 145 7.05 -10.13 13.73
C LEU A 145 5.81 -10.75 13.07
N CYS A 146 5.72 -10.73 11.74
CA CYS A 146 4.63 -11.35 11.00
C CYS A 146 4.59 -12.88 11.16
N LEU A 147 5.76 -13.53 11.30
CA LEU A 147 5.85 -14.97 11.58
C LEU A 147 5.46 -15.32 13.02
N LEU A 148 5.75 -14.43 13.98
CA LEU A 148 5.30 -14.57 15.36
C LEU A 148 3.79 -14.41 15.47
N ALA A 149 3.23 -13.35 14.89
CA ALA A 149 1.79 -13.17 14.76
C ALA A 149 1.44 -12.45 13.45
N ALA A 150 0.57 -13.07 12.64
CA ALA A 150 0.18 -12.54 11.33
C ALA A 150 -0.47 -11.14 11.42
N GLN A 151 -1.04 -10.79 12.58
CA GLN A 151 -1.62 -9.47 12.84
C GLN A 151 -0.60 -8.34 12.72
N TRP A 152 0.70 -8.59 12.91
CA TRP A 152 1.73 -7.56 12.74
C TRP A 152 1.84 -7.04 11.30
N PHE A 153 1.28 -7.75 10.32
CA PHE A 153 1.25 -7.28 8.94
C PHE A 153 0.51 -5.95 8.79
N TYR A 154 -0.47 -5.70 9.65
CA TYR A 154 -1.18 -4.44 9.76
C TYR A 154 -0.28 -3.25 10.10
N ALA A 155 0.88 -3.49 10.72
CA ALA A 155 1.90 -2.48 10.96
C ALA A 155 2.77 -2.19 9.72
N ALA A 156 2.48 -2.79 8.56
CA ALA A 156 3.16 -2.47 7.30
C ALA A 156 3.09 -0.97 6.99
N PHE A 157 1.97 -0.31 7.29
CA PHE A 157 1.86 1.14 7.18
C PHE A 157 2.95 1.90 7.96
N LEU A 158 3.19 1.49 9.22
CA LEU A 158 4.22 2.09 10.06
C LEU A 158 5.62 1.84 9.48
N LEU A 159 5.84 0.66 8.89
CA LEU A 159 7.08 0.34 8.19
C LEU A 159 7.34 1.29 7.00
N PHE A 160 6.32 1.58 6.19
CA PHE A 160 6.43 2.57 5.11
C PHE A 160 6.58 4.01 5.61
N MET A 161 5.93 4.36 6.73
CA MET A 161 6.11 5.65 7.40
C MET A 161 7.51 5.83 7.98
N LEU A 162 8.17 4.74 8.40
CA LEU A 162 9.52 4.77 8.94
C LEU A 162 10.58 5.00 7.85
N MET A 163 10.27 4.71 6.59
CA MET A 163 11.22 4.76 5.47
C MET A 163 11.98 6.09 5.34
N PRO A 164 11.34 7.28 5.40
CA PRO A 164 12.06 8.55 5.33
C PRO A 164 12.98 8.81 6.54
N PHE A 165 12.78 8.11 7.66
CA PHE A 165 13.57 8.25 8.88
C PHE A 165 14.78 7.32 8.94
N ILE A 166 14.91 6.37 8.02
CA ILE A 166 16.00 5.39 8.07
C ILE A 166 17.37 6.08 7.98
N SER A 167 17.51 7.13 7.15
CA SER A 167 18.75 7.92 7.06
C SER A 167 19.08 8.69 8.35
N LEU A 168 18.07 9.11 9.11
CA LEU A 168 18.24 9.76 10.42
C LEU A 168 18.64 8.76 11.51
N ILE A 169 18.02 7.58 11.48
CA ILE A 169 18.29 6.49 12.43
C ILE A 169 19.70 5.91 12.20
N GLU A 170 20.10 5.77 10.93
CA GLU A 170 21.40 5.22 10.55
C GLU A 170 22.57 5.95 11.21
N ARG A 171 22.50 7.29 11.32
CA ARG A 171 23.54 8.10 11.97
C ARG A 171 23.82 7.73 13.43
N HIS A 172 22.85 7.08 14.09
CA HIS A 172 22.93 6.70 15.50
C HIS A 172 23.30 5.23 15.70
N ILE A 173 23.26 4.41 14.65
CA ILE A 173 23.47 2.97 14.73
C ILE A 173 24.72 2.59 13.94
N PRO A 174 25.78 2.07 14.60
CA PRO A 174 26.99 1.70 13.90
C PRO A 174 26.76 0.49 13.00
N LEU A 175 27.40 0.49 11.82
CA LEU A 175 27.23 -0.54 10.79
C LEU A 175 27.45 -1.98 11.29
N TRP A 176 28.45 -2.19 12.15
CA TRP A 176 28.78 -3.52 12.68
C TRP A 176 27.63 -4.12 13.52
N LEU A 177 26.90 -3.27 14.25
CA LEU A 177 25.74 -3.69 15.03
C LEU A 177 24.60 -4.10 14.09
N SER A 178 24.31 -3.29 13.06
CA SER A 178 23.31 -3.61 12.04
C SER A 178 23.61 -4.92 11.32
N LEU A 179 24.87 -5.17 10.95
CA LEU A 179 25.30 -6.44 10.34
C LEU A 179 25.13 -7.65 11.28
N SER A 180 25.43 -7.47 12.58
CA SER A 180 25.28 -8.52 13.58
C SER A 180 23.80 -8.88 13.78
N VAL A 181 22.93 -7.88 13.91
CA VAL A 181 21.48 -8.07 14.02
C VAL A 181 20.91 -8.69 12.75
N LEU A 182 21.39 -8.27 11.58
CA LEU A 182 20.97 -8.83 10.29
C LEU A 182 21.19 -10.35 10.24
N LEU A 183 22.39 -10.80 10.63
CA LEU A 183 22.74 -12.22 10.63
C LEU A 183 21.88 -13.01 11.61
N ILE A 184 21.67 -12.50 12.82
CA ILE A 184 20.82 -13.12 13.84
C ILE A 184 19.38 -13.24 13.33
N MET A 185 18.80 -12.15 12.81
CA MET A 185 17.44 -12.14 12.28
C MET A 185 17.28 -13.09 11.09
N GLY A 186 18.26 -13.14 10.19
CA GLY A 186 18.28 -14.08 9.07
C GLY A 186 18.20 -15.53 9.54
N ILE A 187 19.02 -15.92 10.52
CA ILE A 187 19.02 -17.28 11.08
C ILE A 187 17.67 -17.60 11.74
N VAL A 188 17.13 -16.68 12.55
CA VAL A 188 15.85 -16.86 13.25
C VAL A 188 14.71 -17.07 12.26
N ILE A 189 14.63 -16.25 11.20
CA ILE A 189 13.58 -16.37 10.17
C ILE A 189 13.71 -17.70 9.42
N ILE A 190 14.93 -18.10 9.04
CA ILE A 190 15.17 -19.39 8.36
C ILE A 190 14.65 -20.54 9.23
N TYR A 191 14.92 -20.50 10.54
CA TYR A 191 14.47 -21.52 11.48
C TYR A 191 12.94 -21.54 11.59
N GLN A 192 12.30 -20.38 11.80
CA GLN A 192 10.83 -20.29 11.90
C GLN A 192 10.11 -20.72 10.61
N CYS A 193 10.66 -20.39 9.44
CA CYS A 193 10.07 -20.74 8.15
C CYS A 193 10.07 -22.26 7.87
N ARG A 194 10.88 -23.07 8.58
CA ARG A 194 10.83 -24.54 8.46
C ARG A 194 9.53 -25.12 9.03
N THR A 195 8.96 -24.45 10.03
CA THR A 195 7.80 -24.92 10.78
C THR A 195 6.69 -23.88 10.73
N LEU A 196 6.13 -23.62 9.53
CA LEU A 196 4.96 -22.75 9.35
C LEU A 196 3.66 -23.55 9.58
N PRO A 197 3.01 -23.45 10.76
CA PRO A 197 1.71 -24.06 10.97
C PRO A 197 0.62 -23.26 10.24
N TRP A 198 -0.52 -23.92 10.04
CA TRP A 198 -1.73 -23.22 9.65
C TRP A 198 -2.24 -22.41 10.85
N ARG A 199 -2.72 -21.18 10.61
CA ARG A 199 -3.27 -20.31 11.64
C ARG A 199 -4.54 -19.63 11.12
N GLY A 200 -5.64 -19.75 11.89
CA GLY A 200 -6.91 -19.07 11.58
C GLY A 200 -6.75 -17.55 11.48
N ASP A 201 -5.96 -16.95 12.38
CA ASP A 201 -5.70 -15.50 12.37
C ASP A 201 -5.03 -15.03 11.08
N ALA A 202 -4.11 -15.82 10.53
CA ALA A 202 -3.45 -15.49 9.27
C ALA A 202 -4.45 -15.47 8.10
N ARG A 203 -5.48 -16.33 8.13
CA ARG A 203 -6.57 -16.32 7.15
C ARG A 203 -7.41 -15.05 7.26
N VAL A 204 -7.74 -14.62 8.47
CA VAL A 204 -8.46 -13.36 8.69
C VAL A 204 -7.64 -12.18 8.16
N VAL A 205 -6.35 -12.11 8.49
CA VAL A 205 -5.44 -11.07 7.98
C VAL A 205 -5.30 -11.12 6.47
N TYR A 206 -5.21 -12.31 5.87
CA TYR A 206 -5.09 -12.45 4.42
C TYR A 206 -6.33 -11.95 3.68
N LEU A 207 -7.52 -12.34 4.14
CA LEU A 207 -8.79 -11.91 3.54
C LEU A 207 -9.04 -10.42 3.76
N ASN A 208 -8.88 -9.94 5.00
CA ASN A 208 -9.04 -8.53 5.33
C ASN A 208 -8.03 -7.65 4.59
N GLY A 209 -6.77 -8.09 4.49
CA GLY A 209 -5.71 -7.36 3.81
C GLY A 209 -6.03 -7.15 2.34
N LEU A 210 -6.50 -8.20 1.65
CA LEU A 210 -6.93 -8.09 0.25
C LEU A 210 -7.99 -6.98 0.11
N GLU A 211 -9.04 -7.06 0.93
CA GLU A 211 -10.21 -6.20 0.83
C GLU A 211 -9.98 -4.76 1.28
N MET A 212 -9.12 -4.56 2.28
CA MET A 212 -8.92 -3.29 2.98
C MET A 212 -7.59 -2.59 2.65
N GLY A 213 -6.83 -3.13 1.69
CA GLY A 213 -5.63 -2.47 1.16
C GLY A 213 -4.52 -2.31 2.20
N TRP A 214 -4.33 -3.31 3.07
CA TRP A 214 -3.21 -3.41 4.03
C TRP A 214 -3.26 -2.43 5.23
N PHE A 215 -4.30 -1.62 5.36
CA PHE A 215 -4.45 -0.69 6.48
C PHE A 215 -5.08 -1.34 7.72
N TRP A 216 -4.57 -1.00 8.90
CA TRP A 216 -5.18 -1.35 10.18
C TRP A 216 -5.65 -0.14 10.92
N LEU A 217 -6.83 -0.29 11.50
CA LEU A 217 -7.50 0.74 12.24
C LEU A 217 -8.08 0.09 13.51
N PRO A 218 -7.99 0.77 14.66
CA PRO A 218 -8.55 0.27 15.90
C PRO A 218 -10.06 0.04 15.76
N ASN A 219 -10.58 -1.00 16.40
CA ASN A 219 -12.02 -1.27 16.35
C ASN A 219 -12.78 -0.28 17.23
N LEU A 220 -13.36 0.77 16.63
CA LEU A 220 -14.14 1.82 17.31
C LEU A 220 -15.65 1.68 17.11
N GLN A 221 -16.13 0.50 16.69
CA GLN A 221 -17.51 0.24 16.22
C GLN A 221 -18.66 0.67 17.16
N SER A 222 -18.40 0.97 18.43
CA SER A 222 -19.44 1.34 19.41
C SER A 222 -19.68 2.86 19.57
N MET A 223 -18.92 3.72 18.89
CA MET A 223 -19.06 5.17 19.09
C MET A 223 -20.24 5.76 18.28
N ARG A 224 -21.14 6.50 18.95
CA ARG A 224 -22.30 7.16 18.31
C ARG A 224 -21.89 8.10 17.17
N ILE A 225 -20.77 8.82 17.33
CA ILE A 225 -20.23 9.74 16.31
C ILE A 225 -19.83 8.97 15.05
N LEU A 226 -19.17 7.82 15.21
CA LEU A 226 -18.78 6.92 14.12
C LEU A 226 -20.00 6.50 13.29
N SER A 227 -21.07 6.06 13.97
CA SER A 227 -22.31 5.63 13.31
C SER A 227 -23.03 6.75 12.53
N ARG A 228 -22.88 8.02 12.95
CA ARG A 228 -23.45 9.18 12.25
C ARG A 228 -22.63 9.51 11.02
N PHE A 229 -21.31 9.50 11.15
CA PHE A 229 -20.40 9.78 10.05
C PHE A 229 -20.45 8.68 8.97
N GLU A 230 -20.61 7.43 9.38
CA GLU A 230 -20.85 6.32 8.46
C GLU A 230 -22.14 6.49 7.66
N ARG A 231 -23.24 6.90 8.32
CA ARG A 231 -24.49 7.22 7.62
C ARG A 231 -24.32 8.40 6.67
N TYR A 232 -23.51 9.39 7.04
CA TYR A 232 -23.18 10.53 6.19
C TYR A 232 -22.33 10.16 4.97
N LEU A 233 -21.50 9.12 5.02
CA LEU A 233 -20.69 8.66 3.88
C LEU A 233 -21.36 7.56 3.05
N HIS A 234 -22.48 7.01 3.51
CA HIS A 234 -23.22 5.97 2.78
C HIS A 234 -23.73 6.48 1.43
N PRO A 235 -23.56 5.75 0.30
CA PRO A 235 -23.06 4.37 0.20
C PRO A 235 -21.56 4.21 -0.10
N THR A 236 -20.77 5.29 -0.14
CA THR A 236 -19.34 5.23 -0.49
C THR A 236 -18.54 4.37 0.49
N ASN A 237 -18.87 4.47 1.77
CA ASN A 237 -18.24 3.65 2.81
C ASN A 237 -18.77 2.20 2.87
N PHE A 238 -19.79 1.81 2.10
CA PHE A 238 -20.35 0.46 2.17
C PHE A 238 -19.31 -0.62 1.82
N PHE A 239 -18.45 -0.36 0.84
CA PHE A 239 -17.46 -1.33 0.36
C PHE A 239 -16.25 -1.45 1.28
N ILE A 240 -15.80 -0.36 1.90
CA ILE A 240 -14.68 -0.36 2.86
C ILE A 240 -15.18 -0.71 4.28
N GLY A 241 -16.41 -0.31 4.61
CA GLY A 241 -17.00 -0.40 5.94
C GLY A 241 -16.51 0.71 6.90
N PRO A 242 -16.50 0.45 8.22
CA PRO A 242 -16.15 1.44 9.26
C PRO A 242 -14.71 1.95 9.14
N MET A 243 -13.85 1.22 8.42
CA MET A 243 -12.46 1.59 8.21
C MET A 243 -12.29 2.95 7.53
N LEU A 244 -13.06 3.28 6.50
CA LEU A 244 -12.92 4.58 5.84
C LEU A 244 -13.16 5.71 6.83
N THR A 245 -14.16 5.54 7.69
CA THR A 245 -14.48 6.51 8.73
C THR A 245 -13.36 6.64 9.76
N ILE A 246 -12.84 5.52 10.27
CA ILE A 246 -11.77 5.55 11.29
C ILE A 246 -10.49 6.16 10.69
N LEU A 247 -10.17 5.86 9.42
CA LEU A 247 -9.04 6.46 8.71
C LEU A 247 -9.19 7.98 8.62
N LEU A 248 -10.36 8.47 8.17
CA LEU A 248 -10.63 9.90 8.05
C LEU A 248 -10.65 10.63 9.40
N LEU A 249 -10.97 9.94 10.50
CA LEU A 249 -10.92 10.50 11.85
C LEU A 249 -9.51 10.50 12.44
N LEU A 250 -8.71 9.46 12.17
CA LEU A 250 -7.36 9.32 12.71
C LEU A 250 -6.33 10.14 11.96
N LEU A 251 -6.45 10.30 10.64
CA LEU A 251 -5.54 11.12 9.83
C LEU A 251 -5.29 12.52 10.38
N PRO A 252 -6.32 13.34 10.73
CA PRO A 252 -6.09 14.67 11.27
C PRO A 252 -5.45 14.61 12.67
N ILE A 253 -5.82 13.64 13.49
CA ILE A 253 -5.25 13.46 14.84
C ILE A 253 -3.76 13.14 14.74
N PHE A 254 -3.38 12.18 13.88
CA PHE A 254 -1.98 11.84 13.65
C PHE A 254 -1.21 13.01 13.05
N THR A 255 -1.80 13.75 12.13
CA THR A 255 -1.15 14.92 11.50
C THR A 255 -0.85 16.01 12.53
N LEU A 256 -1.82 16.35 13.38
CA LEU A 256 -1.63 17.35 14.43
C LEU A 256 -0.66 16.86 15.51
N GLY A 257 -0.72 15.58 15.90
CA GLY A 257 0.22 14.97 16.84
C GLY A 257 1.66 14.98 16.32
N LEU A 258 1.86 14.58 15.06
CA LEU A 258 3.17 14.67 14.39
C LEU A 258 3.63 16.13 14.24
N GLY A 259 2.70 17.08 14.02
CA GLY A 259 2.99 18.52 14.01
C GLY A 259 3.53 19.02 15.33
N ALA A 260 2.85 18.69 16.42
CA ALA A 260 3.29 19.05 17.76
C ALA A 260 4.66 18.43 18.11
N LEU A 261 4.88 17.16 17.74
CA LEU A 261 6.17 16.48 17.97
C LEU A 261 7.30 17.08 17.12
N SER A 262 7.02 17.38 15.85
CA SER A 262 7.98 18.02 14.92
C SER A 262 8.44 19.37 15.45
N LEU A 263 7.53 20.15 16.03
CA LEU A 263 7.86 21.40 16.72
C LEU A 263 8.74 21.19 17.96
N GLN A 264 8.38 20.24 18.82
CA GLN A 264 9.14 19.95 20.05
C GLN A 264 10.55 19.43 19.77
N LEU A 265 10.72 18.66 18.70
CA LEU A 265 11.98 18.01 18.33
C LEU A 265 12.76 18.78 17.25
N GLN A 266 12.24 19.92 16.78
CA GLN A 266 12.77 20.72 15.66
C GLN A 266 13.09 19.87 14.41
N TRP A 267 12.14 19.01 14.04
CA TRP A 267 12.26 18.17 12.85
C TRP A 267 11.54 18.82 11.67
N ASP A 268 12.28 19.09 10.58
CA ASP A 268 11.71 19.59 9.31
C ASP A 268 10.99 18.47 8.55
N PHE A 269 9.81 18.09 9.03
CA PHE A 269 9.05 16.97 8.47
C PHE A 269 7.88 17.46 7.60
N PRO A 270 7.68 16.92 6.37
CA PRO A 270 6.63 17.37 5.45
C PRO A 270 5.25 16.78 5.81
N ILE A 271 4.75 17.15 6.98
CA ILE A 271 3.53 16.61 7.59
C ILE A 271 2.30 16.84 6.72
N LEU A 272 2.16 18.04 6.16
CA LEU A 272 1.04 18.39 5.28
C LEU A 272 1.05 17.57 3.98
N LEU A 273 2.24 17.25 3.46
CA LEU A 273 2.37 16.40 2.28
C LEU A 273 1.90 14.97 2.59
N LEU A 274 2.21 14.44 3.77
CA LEU A 274 1.72 13.12 4.17
C LEU A 274 0.21 13.10 4.35
N LEU A 275 -0.37 14.12 5.00
CA LEU A 275 -1.82 14.24 5.12
C LEU A 275 -2.47 14.26 3.72
N ALA A 276 -1.91 15.04 2.80
CA ALA A 276 -2.37 15.12 1.42
C ALA A 276 -2.30 13.75 0.72
N GLN A 277 -1.15 13.05 0.77
CA GLN A 277 -0.98 11.74 0.15
C GLN A 277 -1.93 10.69 0.72
N PHE A 278 -2.08 10.60 2.04
CA PHE A 278 -2.97 9.61 2.65
C PHE A 278 -4.44 9.91 2.39
N SER A 279 -4.81 11.18 2.21
CA SER A 279 -6.14 11.56 1.77
C SER A 279 -6.44 11.05 0.37
N VAL A 280 -5.49 11.23 -0.56
CA VAL A 280 -5.60 10.72 -1.94
C VAL A 280 -5.67 9.19 -1.97
N ILE A 281 -4.85 8.51 -1.15
CA ILE A 281 -4.90 7.04 -0.98
C ILE A 281 -6.24 6.58 -0.38
N SER A 282 -6.83 7.35 0.55
CA SER A 282 -8.14 7.02 1.12
C SER A 282 -9.23 6.97 0.05
N CYS A 283 -9.18 7.86 -0.94
CA CYS A 283 -10.10 7.85 -2.09
C CYS A 283 -9.91 6.63 -2.99
N SER A 284 -8.67 6.20 -3.22
CA SER A 284 -8.40 5.04 -4.08
C SER A 284 -8.85 3.72 -3.44
N LEU A 285 -8.76 3.63 -2.10
CA LEU A 285 -9.27 2.49 -1.33
C LEU A 285 -10.77 2.26 -1.58
N VAL A 286 -11.57 3.31 -1.81
CA VAL A 286 -13.03 3.18 -2.06
C VAL A 286 -13.27 2.28 -3.26
N HIS A 287 -12.56 2.56 -4.36
CA HIS A 287 -12.70 1.80 -5.60
C HIS A 287 -11.96 0.47 -5.56
N TRP A 288 -10.86 0.40 -4.82
CA TRP A 288 -10.18 -0.87 -4.54
C TRP A 288 -11.13 -1.87 -3.90
N SER A 289 -11.73 -1.53 -2.76
CA SER A 289 -12.65 -2.41 -2.05
C SER A 289 -13.92 -2.69 -2.86
N ARG A 290 -14.43 -1.71 -3.62
CA ARG A 290 -15.57 -1.91 -4.53
C ARG A 290 -15.28 -2.95 -5.60
N VAL A 291 -14.13 -2.87 -6.28
CA VAL A 291 -13.77 -3.83 -7.34
C VAL A 291 -13.56 -5.23 -6.78
N GLN A 292 -13.00 -5.36 -5.58
CA GLN A 292 -12.83 -6.66 -4.95
C GLN A 292 -14.14 -7.27 -4.44
N ARG A 293 -15.04 -6.44 -3.89
CA ARG A 293 -16.35 -6.86 -3.40
C ARG A 293 -17.45 -6.56 -4.42
N SER A 294 -17.24 -6.92 -5.69
CA SER A 294 -18.20 -6.63 -6.76
C SER A 294 -19.60 -7.15 -6.46
N ARG A 295 -19.71 -8.36 -5.88
CA ARG A 295 -20.97 -8.98 -5.42
C ARG A 295 -21.74 -8.15 -4.37
N ALA A 296 -21.03 -7.37 -3.55
CA ALA A 296 -21.69 -6.52 -2.55
C ALA A 296 -22.52 -5.40 -3.21
N THR A 297 -22.24 -5.06 -4.47
CA THR A 297 -23.04 -4.10 -5.25
C THR A 297 -24.49 -4.59 -5.42
N GLU A 298 -24.70 -5.90 -5.60
CA GLU A 298 -26.05 -6.49 -5.71
C GLU A 298 -26.80 -6.35 -4.38
N THR A 299 -26.13 -6.65 -3.26
CA THR A 299 -26.70 -6.45 -1.93
C THR A 299 -27.08 -4.99 -1.68
N LEU A 300 -26.23 -4.06 -2.11
CA LEU A 300 -26.49 -2.63 -1.97
C LEU A 300 -27.71 -2.21 -2.80
N LEU A 301 -27.89 -2.76 -4.00
CA LEU A 301 -29.06 -2.49 -4.85
C LEU A 301 -30.37 -3.01 -4.23
N LEU A 302 -30.33 -4.11 -3.49
CA LEU A 302 -31.49 -4.71 -2.82
C LEU A 302 -31.93 -3.96 -1.55
N MET A 303 -31.15 -2.98 -1.07
CA MET A 303 -31.53 -2.21 0.11
C MET A 303 -32.75 -1.32 -0.16
N PRO A 304 -33.67 -1.16 0.80
CA PRO A 304 -34.91 -0.38 0.64
C PRO A 304 -34.71 1.14 0.52
N GLY A 305 -33.50 1.62 0.21
CA GLY A 305 -33.14 3.04 0.10
C GLY A 305 -32.88 3.53 -1.31
N PHE A 306 -32.97 2.68 -2.34
CA PHE A 306 -32.62 3.05 -3.71
C PHE A 306 -33.76 2.74 -4.70
N ASN A 307 -34.14 3.75 -5.50
CA ASN A 307 -35.13 3.63 -6.57
C ASN A 307 -34.51 2.99 -7.82
N GLY A 308 -33.93 1.81 -7.68
CA GLY A 308 -33.22 1.08 -8.73
C GLY A 308 -31.81 1.61 -9.04
N ARG A 309 -31.24 1.11 -10.14
CA ARG A 309 -29.82 1.29 -10.49
C ARG A 309 -29.41 2.76 -10.64
N GLN A 310 -30.23 3.58 -11.28
CA GLN A 310 -29.92 4.99 -11.48
C GLN A 310 -29.95 5.78 -10.17
N GLY A 311 -30.88 5.44 -9.26
CA GLY A 311 -30.91 5.98 -7.90
C GLY A 311 -29.65 5.65 -7.13
N LEU A 312 -29.18 4.40 -7.20
CA LEU A 312 -27.94 3.96 -6.57
C LEU A 312 -26.70 4.70 -7.13
N ILE A 313 -26.59 4.82 -8.46
CA ILE A 313 -25.49 5.56 -9.11
C ILE A 313 -25.46 7.03 -8.67
N ASN A 314 -26.63 7.68 -8.61
CA ASN A 314 -26.74 9.05 -8.14
C ASN A 314 -26.32 9.17 -6.66
N ALA A 315 -26.81 8.29 -5.80
CA ALA A 315 -26.46 8.28 -4.37
C ALA A 315 -24.97 8.03 -4.13
N PHE A 316 -24.35 7.13 -4.91
CA PHE A 316 -22.91 6.85 -4.84
C PHE A 316 -22.08 8.08 -5.27
N TYR A 317 -22.44 8.74 -6.36
CA TYR A 317 -21.80 10.00 -6.78
C TYR A 317 -21.90 11.10 -5.71
N HIS A 318 -23.08 11.29 -5.11
CA HIS A 318 -23.23 12.24 -3.99
C HIS A 318 -22.44 11.83 -2.75
N GLY A 319 -22.29 10.52 -2.49
CA GLY A 319 -21.40 10.01 -1.46
C GLY A 319 -19.93 10.33 -1.74
N GLN A 320 -19.46 10.19 -2.97
CA GLN A 320 -18.11 10.56 -3.39
C GLN A 320 -17.86 12.06 -3.23
N GLN A 321 -18.84 12.91 -3.60
CA GLN A 321 -18.73 14.35 -3.39
C GLN A 321 -18.67 14.72 -1.90
N ARG A 322 -19.47 14.06 -1.05
CA ARG A 322 -19.41 14.23 0.41
C ARG A 322 -18.03 13.85 0.97
N LEU A 323 -17.48 12.72 0.52
CA LEU A 323 -16.12 12.29 0.89
C LEU A 323 -15.07 13.34 0.48
N LEU A 324 -15.18 13.87 -0.74
CA LEU A 324 -14.27 14.88 -1.26
C LEU A 324 -14.30 16.17 -0.43
N ASN A 325 -15.49 16.62 -0.04
CA ASN A 325 -15.67 17.79 0.82
C ASN A 325 -15.10 17.56 2.23
N VAL A 326 -15.26 16.35 2.79
CA VAL A 326 -14.65 15.97 4.07
C VAL A 326 -13.13 16.04 3.99
N ILE A 327 -12.53 15.47 2.94
CA ILE A 327 -11.07 15.46 2.76
C ILE A 327 -10.53 16.88 2.58
N ALA A 328 -11.15 17.70 1.73
CA ALA A 328 -10.73 19.08 1.53
C ALA A 328 -10.86 19.92 2.81
N GLY A 329 -11.98 19.77 3.53
CA GLY A 329 -12.19 20.43 4.82
C GLY A 329 -11.16 20.00 5.86
N MET A 330 -10.83 18.72 5.92
CA MET A 330 -9.80 18.17 6.81
C MET A 330 -8.42 18.78 6.52
N ILE A 331 -8.00 18.79 5.26
CA ILE A 331 -6.69 19.35 4.85
C ILE A 331 -6.64 20.84 5.14
N PHE A 332 -7.69 21.58 4.79
CA PHE A 332 -7.79 23.00 5.06
C PHE A 332 -7.66 23.30 6.55
N VAL A 333 -8.44 22.62 7.40
CA VAL A 333 -8.41 22.83 8.86
C VAL A 333 -7.07 22.45 9.46
N CYS A 334 -6.51 21.27 9.13
CA CYS A 334 -5.21 20.86 9.63
C CYS A 334 -4.09 21.82 9.18
N SER A 335 -4.14 22.30 7.93
CA SER A 335 -3.14 23.24 7.40
C SER A 335 -3.22 24.61 8.07
N LEU A 336 -4.43 25.10 8.36
CA LEU A 336 -4.61 26.36 9.10
C LEU A 336 -4.14 26.22 10.56
N LEU A 337 -4.47 25.11 11.23
CA LEU A 337 -4.03 24.87 12.60
C LEU A 337 -2.51 24.78 12.70
N LEU A 338 -1.87 24.01 11.82
CA LEU A 338 -0.40 23.91 11.78
C LEU A 338 0.24 25.23 11.36
N GLY A 339 -0.38 25.98 10.45
CA GLY A 339 0.07 27.32 10.08
C GLY A 339 0.01 28.31 11.23
N TRP A 340 -1.05 28.25 12.04
CA TRP A 340 -1.19 29.07 13.22
C TRP A 340 -0.17 28.73 14.31
N ILE A 341 0.17 27.45 14.47
CA ILE A 341 1.16 27.02 15.47
C ILE A 341 2.60 27.33 15.00
N ASN A 342 2.92 27.12 13.73
CA ASN A 342 4.29 27.29 13.22
C ASN A 342 4.60 28.72 12.78
N GLY A 343 3.60 29.55 12.48
CA GLY A 343 3.77 30.93 11.99
C GLY A 343 4.20 31.07 10.51
N ASP A 344 4.64 29.99 9.87
CA ASP A 344 5.32 30.02 8.56
C ASP A 344 4.45 29.60 7.35
N VAL A 345 3.19 29.20 7.56
CA VAL A 345 2.36 28.70 6.45
C VAL A 345 1.55 29.84 5.84
N SER A 346 1.88 30.22 4.59
CA SER A 346 1.12 31.21 3.83
C SER A 346 -0.27 30.69 3.45
N LEU A 347 -1.25 31.59 3.39
CA LEU A 347 -2.63 31.24 2.99
C LEU A 347 -2.71 30.72 1.55
N LEU A 348 -1.82 31.20 0.68
CA LEU A 348 -1.64 30.68 -0.69
C LEU A 348 -1.20 29.22 -0.70
N LEU A 349 -0.28 28.83 0.18
CA LEU A 349 0.15 27.44 0.32
C LEU A 349 -0.98 26.54 0.84
N VAL A 350 -1.78 27.02 1.80
CA VAL A 350 -2.97 26.29 2.29
C VAL A 350 -3.97 26.06 1.16
N ALA A 351 -4.25 27.09 0.36
CA ALA A 351 -5.17 26.99 -0.77
C ALA A 351 -4.66 26.03 -1.84
N HIS A 352 -3.39 26.13 -2.22
CA HIS A 352 -2.72 25.22 -3.15
C HIS A 352 -2.78 23.77 -2.68
N LEU A 353 -2.37 23.47 -1.44
CA LEU A 353 -2.41 22.09 -0.91
C LEU A 353 -3.84 21.52 -0.85
N THR A 354 -4.81 22.35 -0.47
CA THR A 354 -6.22 21.93 -0.39
C THR A 354 -6.78 21.63 -1.78
N LEU A 355 -6.52 22.49 -2.76
CA LEU A 355 -7.07 22.39 -4.10
C LEU A 355 -6.38 21.32 -4.95
N SER A 356 -5.05 21.23 -4.90
CA SER A 356 -4.29 20.13 -5.51
C SER A 356 -4.73 18.76 -4.98
N THR A 357 -4.91 18.63 -3.66
CA THR A 357 -5.39 17.36 -3.08
C THR A 357 -6.83 17.07 -3.49
N TYR A 358 -7.71 18.07 -3.48
CA TYR A 358 -9.08 17.94 -3.98
C TYR A 358 -9.09 17.44 -5.42
N CYS A 359 -8.26 18.01 -6.29
CA CYS A 359 -8.13 17.61 -7.68
C CYS A 359 -7.70 16.13 -7.80
N ALA A 360 -6.63 15.74 -7.10
CA ALA A 360 -6.13 14.36 -7.13
C ALA A 360 -7.19 13.35 -6.64
N CYS A 361 -7.86 13.65 -5.52
CA CYS A 361 -8.96 12.84 -4.99
C CYS A 361 -10.12 12.72 -5.99
N ALA A 362 -10.55 13.82 -6.61
CA ALA A 362 -11.63 13.83 -7.59
C ALA A 362 -11.28 13.02 -8.85
N LEU A 363 -10.05 13.14 -9.34
CA LEU A 363 -9.56 12.32 -10.46
C LEU A 363 -9.56 10.83 -10.12
N ILE A 364 -9.05 10.45 -8.93
CA ILE A 364 -9.05 9.05 -8.48
C ILE A 364 -10.47 8.50 -8.35
N LEU A 365 -11.40 9.26 -7.75
CA LEU A 365 -12.80 8.82 -7.62
C LEU A 365 -13.48 8.73 -9.00
N GLY A 366 -13.18 9.66 -9.91
CA GLY A 366 -13.73 9.67 -11.27
C GLY A 366 -13.23 8.51 -12.12
N PHE A 367 -11.92 8.34 -12.25
CA PHE A 367 -11.33 7.19 -12.96
C PHE A 367 -11.62 5.87 -12.24
N GLY A 368 -11.66 5.88 -10.91
CA GLY A 368 -12.07 4.74 -10.10
C GLY A 368 -13.45 4.22 -10.47
N CYS A 369 -14.39 5.09 -10.85
CA CYS A 369 -15.71 4.66 -11.36
C CYS A 369 -15.62 3.77 -12.61
N MET A 370 -14.60 3.96 -13.46
CA MET A 370 -14.36 3.21 -14.70
C MET A 370 -13.60 1.91 -14.48
N CYS A 371 -12.94 1.73 -13.33
CA CYS A 371 -12.16 0.53 -13.03
C CYS A 371 -13.05 -0.71 -12.83
N ARG A 372 -12.79 -1.77 -13.58
CA ARG A 372 -13.48 -3.08 -13.42
C ARG A 372 -12.59 -4.18 -12.87
N ARG A 373 -11.27 -3.99 -12.97
CA ARG A 373 -10.25 -4.92 -12.53
C ARG A 373 -9.34 -4.22 -11.55
N VAL A 374 -8.77 -4.98 -10.62
CA VAL A 374 -7.86 -4.44 -9.60
C VAL A 374 -6.67 -3.75 -10.25
N LEU A 375 -6.15 -4.28 -11.36
CA LEU A 375 -5.10 -3.63 -12.16
C LEU A 375 -5.45 -2.22 -12.63
N HIS A 376 -6.73 -1.95 -12.97
CA HIS A 376 -7.13 -0.60 -13.36
C HIS A 376 -7.08 0.35 -12.16
N VAL A 377 -7.48 -0.13 -10.96
CA VAL A 377 -7.37 0.65 -9.73
C VAL A 377 -5.89 0.89 -9.39
N THR A 378 -5.03 -0.11 -9.56
CA THR A 378 -3.57 0.07 -9.40
C THR A 378 -3.04 1.13 -10.35
N LEU A 379 -3.49 1.18 -11.60
CA LEU A 379 -3.11 2.23 -12.55
C LEU A 379 -3.55 3.62 -12.07
N THR A 380 -4.72 3.75 -11.43
CA THR A 380 -5.14 5.04 -10.86
C THR A 380 -4.23 5.52 -9.72
N MET A 381 -3.45 4.64 -9.08
CA MET A 381 -2.44 5.05 -8.08
C MET A 381 -1.30 5.87 -8.70
N MET A 382 -1.12 5.85 -10.03
CA MET A 382 -0.19 6.80 -10.69
C MET A 382 -0.59 8.26 -10.46
N ILE A 383 -1.87 8.53 -10.17
CA ILE A 383 -2.34 9.87 -9.79
C ILE A 383 -1.78 10.27 -8.42
N VAL A 384 -1.63 9.32 -7.48
CA VAL A 384 -0.97 9.58 -6.19
C VAL A 384 0.48 10.01 -6.42
N ALA A 385 1.20 9.29 -7.28
CA ALA A 385 2.58 9.63 -7.64
C ALA A 385 2.67 10.99 -8.35
N GLY A 386 1.79 11.24 -9.32
CA GLY A 386 1.71 12.52 -10.03
C GLY A 386 1.38 13.69 -9.11
N HIS A 387 0.44 13.50 -8.17
CA HIS A 387 0.11 14.48 -7.14
C HIS A 387 1.29 14.75 -6.20
N SER A 388 2.00 13.70 -5.76
CA SER A 388 3.22 13.83 -4.96
C SER A 388 4.28 14.66 -5.67
N LEU A 389 4.52 14.39 -6.96
CA LEU A 389 5.44 15.19 -7.78
C LEU A 389 4.97 16.63 -7.93
N TRP A 390 3.68 16.85 -8.22
CA TRP A 390 3.08 18.18 -8.37
C TRP A 390 3.27 19.04 -7.12
N VAL A 391 2.89 18.52 -5.95
CA VAL A 391 3.07 19.23 -4.67
C VAL A 391 4.56 19.43 -4.37
N SER A 392 5.41 18.42 -4.58
CA SER A 392 6.85 18.54 -4.29
C SER A 392 7.53 19.60 -5.16
N ILE A 393 7.21 19.67 -6.46
CA ILE A 393 7.76 20.67 -7.38
C ILE A 393 7.27 22.07 -6.98
N SER A 394 5.99 22.24 -6.64
CA SER A 394 5.45 23.52 -6.19
C SER A 394 6.09 24.02 -4.87
N LEU A 395 6.40 23.10 -3.94
CA LEU A 395 7.10 23.43 -2.70
C LEU A 395 8.57 23.79 -2.95
N ALA A 396 9.23 23.10 -3.89
CA ALA A 396 10.58 23.42 -4.30
C ALA A 396 10.66 24.79 -4.98
N SER A 397 9.69 25.14 -5.83
CA SER A 397 9.64 26.45 -6.47
C SER A 397 9.39 27.57 -5.47
N LEU A 398 8.55 27.34 -4.44
CA LEU A 398 8.33 28.30 -3.36
C LEU A 398 9.63 28.60 -2.60
N ARG A 399 10.44 27.58 -2.31
CA ARG A 399 11.77 27.75 -1.69
C ARG A 399 12.73 28.56 -2.57
N GLY A 400 12.57 28.47 -3.89
CA GLY A 400 13.32 29.27 -4.87
C GLY A 400 12.83 30.72 -5.02
N GLY A 401 11.86 31.17 -4.23
CA GLY A 401 11.34 32.55 -4.26
C GLY A 401 10.29 32.83 -5.34
N SER A 402 9.77 31.80 -6.02
CA SER A 402 8.69 31.96 -7.01
C SER A 402 7.32 32.15 -6.33
N ASN A 403 6.43 32.91 -6.99
CA ASN A 403 5.06 33.12 -6.51
C ASN A 403 4.20 31.86 -6.71
N LEU A 404 3.40 31.49 -5.70
CA LEU A 404 2.46 30.36 -5.74
C LEU A 404 1.20 30.62 -6.58
N THR A 405 1.01 31.83 -7.09
CA THR A 405 -0.20 32.23 -7.83
C THR A 405 -0.42 31.41 -9.09
N ASP A 406 0.66 31.09 -9.81
CA ASP A 406 0.59 30.35 -11.07
C ASP A 406 0.20 28.89 -10.82
N TRP A 407 0.73 28.30 -9.76
CA TRP A 407 0.37 26.96 -9.30
C TRP A 407 -1.10 26.87 -8.91
N LEU A 408 -1.60 27.88 -8.19
CA LEU A 408 -3.01 27.95 -7.79
C LEU A 408 -3.95 28.10 -9.00
N LEU A 409 -3.53 28.84 -10.03
CA LEU A 409 -4.30 28.95 -11.28
C LEU A 409 -4.39 27.61 -12.00
N TRP A 410 -3.28 26.85 -12.06
CA TRP A 410 -3.28 25.48 -12.57
C TRP A 410 -4.16 24.55 -11.75
N ASP A 411 -4.13 24.65 -10.41
CA ASP A 411 -4.98 23.86 -9.53
C ASP A 411 -6.47 24.14 -9.76
N ILE A 412 -6.85 25.41 -10.00
CA ILE A 412 -8.24 25.77 -10.36
C ILE A 412 -8.64 25.11 -11.68
N LEU A 413 -7.81 25.22 -12.72
CA LEU A 413 -8.09 24.59 -14.01
C LEU A 413 -8.21 23.06 -13.88
N LEU A 414 -7.27 22.44 -13.18
CA LEU A 414 -7.25 21.01 -12.95
C LEU A 414 -8.46 20.55 -12.12
N SER A 415 -8.92 21.36 -11.16
CA SER A 415 -10.12 21.05 -10.37
C SER A 415 -11.40 20.98 -11.23
N LEU A 416 -11.52 21.86 -12.24
CA LEU A 416 -12.63 21.82 -13.21
C LEU A 416 -12.57 20.55 -14.05
N VAL A 417 -11.38 20.20 -14.56
CA VAL A 417 -11.16 18.95 -15.31
C VAL A 417 -11.50 17.74 -14.43
N ALA A 418 -11.05 17.73 -13.18
CA ALA A 418 -11.31 16.64 -12.24
C ALA A 418 -12.80 16.47 -11.94
N GLN A 419 -13.55 17.57 -11.84
CA GLN A 419 -15.01 17.52 -11.69
C GLN A 419 -15.70 16.96 -12.94
N VAL A 420 -15.27 17.35 -14.14
CA VAL A 420 -15.77 16.76 -15.39
C VAL A 420 -15.49 15.25 -15.43
N VAL A 421 -14.29 14.81 -15.04
CA VAL A 421 -13.92 13.39 -14.97
C VAL A 421 -14.79 12.64 -13.95
N LEU A 422 -15.09 13.24 -12.79
CA LEU A 422 -15.97 12.63 -11.77
C LEU A 422 -17.41 12.46 -12.28
N VAL A 423 -17.97 13.50 -12.92
CA VAL A 423 -19.31 13.46 -13.52
C VAL A 423 -19.37 12.47 -14.69
N TRP A 424 -18.31 12.39 -15.49
CA TRP A 424 -18.21 11.40 -16.56
C TRP A 424 -18.08 9.98 -16.00
N GLY A 425 -17.27 9.78 -14.95
CA GLY A 425 -17.09 8.53 -14.23
C GLY A 425 -18.41 7.95 -13.74
N LYS A 426 -19.29 8.78 -13.18
CA LYS A 426 -20.67 8.40 -12.80
C LYS A 426 -21.42 7.70 -13.93
N LYS A 427 -21.30 8.17 -15.18
CA LYS A 427 -21.99 7.57 -16.35
C LYS A 427 -21.44 6.20 -16.74
N THR A 428 -20.24 5.85 -16.28
CA THR A 428 -19.60 4.56 -16.59
C THR A 428 -19.77 3.52 -15.47
N LEU A 429 -20.13 3.98 -14.27
CA LEU A 429 -20.28 3.18 -13.08
C LEU A 429 -21.30 2.04 -13.28
N TRP A 430 -20.85 0.81 -13.02
CA TRP A 430 -21.64 -0.43 -13.11
C TRP A 430 -22.34 -0.69 -14.45
N LYS A 431 -21.81 -0.18 -15.57
CA LYS A 431 -22.34 -0.46 -16.92
C LYS A 431 -22.41 -1.94 -17.30
N SER A 432 -21.59 -2.80 -16.68
CA SER A 432 -21.50 -4.23 -16.97
C SER A 432 -21.75 -5.15 -15.77
N ASP A 433 -21.73 -4.62 -14.55
CA ASP A 433 -21.49 -5.46 -13.36
C ASP A 433 -22.78 -5.91 -12.66
N ILE A 434 -23.92 -5.25 -12.93
CA ILE A 434 -25.19 -5.52 -12.27
C ILE A 434 -26.15 -6.32 -13.17
N MET A 435 -25.89 -6.38 -14.49
CA MET A 435 -26.76 -7.07 -15.46
C MET A 435 -25.96 -7.92 -16.45
N GLY A 436 -25.09 -8.80 -15.94
CA GLY A 436 -24.59 -9.95 -16.70
C GLY A 436 -25.68 -11.00 -16.92
N ALA A 437 -26.81 -10.57 -17.49
CA ALA A 437 -27.88 -11.37 -18.05
C ALA A 437 -28.55 -10.49 -19.11
N ASN A 438 -27.90 -10.42 -20.27
CA ASN A 438 -28.49 -10.43 -21.61
C ASN A 438 -27.35 -10.50 -22.64
#